data_AF-A0A1D6KJX3-F1
#
_entry.id   AF-A0A1D6KJX3-F1
#
_cell.length_a   1.000
_cell.length_b   1.000
_cell.length_c   1.000
_cell.angle_alpha   90.00
_cell.angle_beta   90.00
_cell.angle_gamma   90.00
#
_symmetry.space_group_name_H-M   'P 1'
#
loop_
_entity.id
_entity.type
_entity.pdbx_description
1 polymer ?
#
loop_
_entity_poly.entity_id
_entity_poly.type
_entity_poly.pdbx_seq_one_letter_code
_entity_poly.pdbx_strand_id
1 'polypeptide(L)' 'MDAEAARRKQVAPPQEKRKRGRLELRRIQDRTSRQVRFSKRRSGLFKKAHELSVLCDAEVAMVVFSPAGRLYHYASLGTR' A
#
# COMPACT_ATOMS: atom_id res chain seq x y z
N MET A 1 29.68 27.49 39.98
CA MET A 1 29.24 27.70 38.58
C MET A 1 28.96 26.32 38.05
N ASP A 2 27.73 25.82 38.20
CA ASP A 2 27.41 24.47 37.73
C ASP A 2 26.07 24.54 37.01
N ALA A 3 26.17 24.64 35.69
CA ALA A 3 25.06 24.71 34.76
C ALA A 3 24.81 23.30 34.21
N GLU A 4 23.84 22.59 34.78
CA GLU A 4 23.34 21.35 34.19
C GLU A 4 21.88 21.53 33.76
N ALA A 5 21.72 22.10 32.56
CA ALA A 5 20.43 22.14 31.87
C ALA A 5 20.17 20.80 31.18
N ALA A 6 19.52 19.88 31.89
CA ALA A 6 19.10 18.59 31.35
C ALA A 6 18.10 18.77 30.18
N ARG A 7 18.50 18.26 29.01
CA ARG A 7 17.72 18.13 27.76
C ARG A 7 16.31 17.57 28.01
N ARG A 8 15.29 18.41 27.92
CA ARG A 8 13.90 17.97 27.69
C ARG A 8 13.82 17.32 26.30
N LYS A 9 13.79 15.99 26.24
CA LYS A 9 13.43 15.26 25.02
C LYS A 9 11.98 15.61 24.69
N GLN A 10 11.76 16.44 23.68
CA GLN A 10 10.42 16.68 23.14
C GLN A 10 9.92 15.37 22.54
N VAL A 11 8.95 14.73 23.20
CA VAL A 11 8.26 13.56 22.69
C VAL A 11 7.30 14.03 21.60
N ALA A 12 7.48 13.56 20.37
CA ALA A 12 6.58 13.88 19.27
C ALA A 12 5.13 13.46 19.63
N PRO A 13 4.12 14.28 19.30
CA PRO A 13 2.74 13.99 19.68
C PRO A 13 2.27 12.65 19.09
N PRO A 14 1.37 11.92 19.79
CA PRO A 14 0.79 10.69 19.28
C PRO A 14 0.16 10.92 17.90
N GLN A 15 0.60 10.16 16.91
CA GLN A 15 0.08 10.27 15.55
C GLN A 15 -1.33 9.67 15.52
N GLU A 16 -2.35 10.52 15.50
CA GLU A 16 -3.74 10.09 15.40
C GLU A 16 -4.00 9.37 14.06
N LYS A 17 -4.62 8.19 14.12
CA LYS A 17 -4.94 7.38 12.92
C LYS A 17 -6.01 8.10 12.09
N ARG A 18 -5.55 8.89 11.13
CA ARG A 18 -6.41 9.61 10.19
C ARG A 18 -7.19 8.65 9.29
N LYS A 19 -8.51 8.87 9.20
CA LYS A 19 -9.42 8.09 8.33
C LYS A 19 -9.02 8.24 6.85
N ARG A 20 -9.30 7.21 6.05
CA ARG A 20 -8.95 7.19 4.61
C ARG A 20 -9.79 8.24 3.86
N GLY A 21 -9.15 9.32 3.42
CA GLY A 21 -9.79 10.36 2.62
C GLY A 21 -9.99 9.98 1.15
N ARG A 22 -10.94 10.65 0.48
CA ARG A 22 -11.10 10.60 -0.98
C ARG A 22 -9.82 11.13 -1.64
N LEU A 23 -9.46 10.53 -2.77
CA LEU A 23 -8.28 10.90 -3.55
C LEU A 23 -8.68 11.13 -4.99
N GLU A 24 -8.12 12.16 -5.61
CA GLU A 24 -8.22 12.35 -7.06
C GLU A 24 -7.50 11.24 -7.81
N LEU A 25 -8.07 10.84 -8.96
CA LEU A 25 -7.48 9.86 -9.87
C LEU A 25 -6.38 10.51 -10.71
N ARG A 26 -5.24 10.75 -10.07
CA ARG A 26 -4.02 11.26 -10.69
C ARG A 26 -2.78 10.60 -10.11
N ARG A 27 -1.64 10.76 -10.79
CA ARG A 27 -0.35 10.28 -10.29
C ARG A 27 -0.02 10.93 -8.94
N ILE A 28 0.29 10.11 -7.94
CA ILE A 28 0.74 10.58 -6.63
C ILE A 28 2.17 11.08 -6.78
N GLN A 29 2.45 12.35 -6.48
CA GLN A 29 3.78 12.92 -6.70
C GLN A 29 4.78 12.51 -5.62
N ASP A 30 4.38 12.59 -4.35
CA ASP A 30 5.22 12.17 -3.23
C ASP A 30 5.60 10.68 -3.35
N ARG A 31 6.91 10.41 -3.39
CA ARG A 31 7.47 9.09 -3.66
C ARG A 31 7.12 8.09 -2.56
N THR A 32 7.22 8.50 -1.30
CA THR A 32 6.96 7.64 -0.14
C THR A 32 5.48 7.27 -0.07
N SER A 33 4.58 8.25 -0.20
CA SER A 33 3.14 8.01 -0.28
C SER A 33 2.76 7.14 -1.48
N ARG A 34 3.40 7.35 -2.64
CA ARG A 34 3.17 6.53 -3.83
C ARG A 34 3.58 5.08 -3.60
N GLN A 35 4.73 4.83 -2.98
CA GLN A 35 5.20 3.48 -2.65
C GLN A 35 4.26 2.77 -1.68
N VAL A 36 3.87 3.43 -0.58
CA VAL A 36 2.95 2.85 0.41
C VAL A 36 1.59 2.57 -0.22
N ARG A 37 1.05 3.50 -1.01
CA ARG A 37 -0.23 3.31 -1.70
C ARG A 37 -0.15 2.24 -2.78
N PHE A 38 0.95 2.15 -3.52
CA PHE A 38 1.19 1.06 -4.48
C PHE A 38 1.07 -0.29 -3.76
N SER A 39 1.80 -0.49 -2.67
CA SER A 39 1.74 -1.74 -1.90
C SER A 39 0.32 -2.05 -1.43
N LYS A 40 -0.36 -1.07 -0.82
CA LYS A 40 -1.75 -1.26 -0.33
C LYS A 40 -2.76 -1.55 -1.45
N ARG A 41 -2.68 -0.81 -2.56
CA ARG A 41 -3.60 -0.98 -3.71
C ARG A 41 -3.34 -2.29 -4.44
N ARG A 42 -2.08 -2.65 -4.66
CA ARG A 42 -1.69 -3.93 -5.27
C ARG A 42 -2.23 -5.10 -4.45
N SER A 43 -2.03 -5.09 -3.13
CA SER A 43 -2.58 -6.14 -2.26
C SER A 43 -4.11 -6.20 -2.30
N GLY A 44 -4.79 -5.04 -2.26
CA GLY A 44 -6.26 -5.00 -2.36
C GLY A 44 -6.77 -5.50 -3.71
N LEU A 45 -6.08 -5.18 -4.80
CA LEU A 45 -6.43 -5.61 -6.15
C LEU A 45 -6.24 -7.12 -6.33
N PHE A 46 -5.13 -7.67 -5.82
CA PHE A 46 -4.88 -9.11 -5.83
C PHE A 46 -5.95 -9.87 -5.04
N LYS A 47 -6.37 -9.33 -3.89
CA LYS A 47 -7.48 -9.91 -3.14
C LYS A 47 -8.77 -9.94 -3.97
N LYS A 48 -9.08 -8.86 -4.68
CA LYS A 48 -10.26 -8.80 -5.56
C LYS A 48 -10.20 -9.76 -6.74
N ALA A 49 -9.04 -9.92 -7.36
CA ALA A 49 -8.84 -10.91 -8.42
C ALA A 49 -9.05 -12.35 -7.92
N HIS A 50 -8.54 -12.65 -6.72
CA HIS A 50 -8.77 -13.94 -6.08
C HIS A 50 -10.24 -14.16 -5.71
N GLU A 51 -10.89 -13.18 -5.08
CA GLU A 51 -12.33 -13.24 -4.77
C GLU A 51 -13.16 -13.49 -6.03
N LEU A 52 -12.88 -12.78 -7.14
CA LEU A 52 -13.57 -12.96 -8.40
C LEU A 52 -13.37 -14.37 -8.99
N SER A 53 -12.13 -14.87 -8.97
CA SER A 53 -11.82 -16.19 -9.48
C SER A 53 -12.57 -17.28 -8.72
N VAL A 54 -12.61 -17.21 -7.38
CA VAL A 54 -13.27 -18.21 -6.53
C VAL A 54 -14.81 -18.10 -6.56
N LEU A 55 -15.36 -16.88 -6.57
CA LEU A 55 -16.82 -16.70 -6.46
C LEU A 55 -17.57 -16.93 -7.77
N CYS A 56 -16.88 -16.84 -8.90
CA CYS A 56 -17.49 -16.87 -10.22
C CYS A 56 -16.87 -17.89 -11.16
N ASP A 57 -16.01 -18.79 -10.65
CA ASP A 57 -15.24 -19.76 -11.42
C ASP A 57 -14.55 -19.13 -12.65
N ALA A 58 -14.05 -17.91 -12.47
CA ALA A 58 -13.44 -17.14 -13.53
C ALA A 58 -11.94 -17.38 -13.59
N GLU A 59 -11.44 -17.64 -14.81
CA GLU A 59 -10.00 -17.60 -15.08
C GLU A 59 -9.52 -16.14 -15.08
N VAL A 60 -8.60 -15.80 -14.17
CA VAL A 60 -8.11 -14.44 -13.96
C VAL A 60 -6.59 -14.42 -13.92
N ALA A 61 -5.98 -13.54 -14.72
CA ALA A 61 -4.55 -13.26 -14.70
C ALA A 61 -4.28 -11.76 -14.51
N MET A 62 -3.28 -11.42 -13.71
CA MET A 62 -2.85 -10.06 -13.44
C MET A 62 -1.33 -9.94 -13.46
N VAL A 63 -0.83 -8.88 -14.11
CA VAL A 63 0.59 -8.54 -14.19
C VAL A 63 0.79 -7.08 -13.79
N VAL A 64 1.68 -6.83 -12.83
CA VAL A 64 1.97 -5.49 -12.30
C VAL A 64 3.48 -5.29 -12.17
N PHE A 65 4.00 -4.29 -12.87
CA PHE A 65 5.38 -3.83 -12.68
C PHE A 65 5.42 -2.62 -11.75
N SER A 66 6.30 -2.66 -10.76
CA SER A 66 6.60 -1.46 -9.97
C SER A 66 7.55 -0.52 -10.73
N PRO A 67 7.62 0.77 -10.36
CA PRO A 67 8.62 1.69 -10.93
C PRO A 67 10.08 1.25 -10.72
N ALA A 68 10.33 0.33 -9.80
CA ALA A 68 11.65 -0.28 -9.56
C ALA A 68 11.88 -1.53 -10.42
N GLY A 69 11.05 -1.80 -11.43
CA GLY A 69 11.17 -2.95 -12.33
C GLY A 69 10.71 -4.29 -11.73
N ARG A 70 10.30 -4.33 -10.46
CA ARG A 70 9.84 -5.58 -9.83
C ARG A 70 8.50 -6.03 -10.39
N LEU A 71 8.44 -7.28 -10.84
CA LEU A 71 7.22 -7.98 -11.25
C LEU A 71 6.43 -8.49 -10.04
N TYR A 72 5.13 -8.22 -10.06
CA TYR A 72 4.15 -8.84 -9.18
C TYR A 72 3.04 -9.41 -10.07
N HIS A 73 2.65 -10.65 -9.84
CA HIS A 73 1.63 -11.31 -10.66
C HIS A 73 0.71 -12.16 -9.79
N TYR A 74 -0.52 -12.34 -10.28
CA TYR A 74 -1.51 -13.29 -9.78
C TYR A 74 -2.07 -14.04 -10.98
N ALA A 75 -2.25 -15.35 -10.86
CA ALA A 75 -2.94 -16.17 -11.83
C ALA A 75 -3.79 -17.18 -11.07
N SER A 76 -5.06 -17.33 -11.46
CA SER A 76 -5.88 -18.43 -11.00
C SER A 76 -5.36 -19.74 -11.60
N LEU A 77 -5.28 -20.79 -10.79
CA LEU A 77 -5.08 -22.13 -11.31
C LEU A 77 -6.35 -22.51 -12.07
N GLY A 78 -6.21 -22.88 -13.35
CA GLY A 78 -7.34 -23.39 -14.13
C GLY A 78 -7.75 -24.75 -13.58
N THR A 79 -8.71 -24.77 -12.67
CA THR A 79 -9.47 -25.97 -12.35
C THR A 79 -10.64 -26.02 -13.32
N ARG A 80 -10.52 -26.86 -14.34
CA ARG A 80 -11.69 -27.35 -15.07
C ARG A 80 -12.39 -28.41 -14.24
#